data_AF-A0A165Y080-F1
#
_entry.id   AF-A0A165Y080-F1
#
_cell.length_a   1.000
_cell.length_b   1.000
_cell.length_c   1.000
_cell.angle_alpha   90.00
_cell.angle_beta   90.00
_cell.angle_gamma   90.00
#
_symmetry.space_group_name_H-M   'P 1'
#
loop_
_entity.id
_entity.type
_entity.pdbx_description
1 polymer ?
#
loop_
_entity_poly.entity_id
_entity_poly.type
_entity_poly.pdbx_seq_one_letter_code
_entity_poly.pdbx_strand_id
1 'polypeptide(L)' 'VCAVCLGRQQGHDMRGCQAPKTWDKHYNTFSKHSAGGYLVSREGNNPLCLDWQRPAGCSSHAHDNHHLCSGCG' A
#
# COMPACT_ATOMS: atom_id res chain seq x y z
N VAL A 1 -10.09 1.11 -0.37
CA VAL A 1 -9.21 0.75 0.77
C VAL A 1 -7.85 1.33 0.46
N CYS A 2 -7.25 2.07 1.38
CA CYS A 2 -5.91 2.61 1.18
C CYS A 2 -4.85 1.52 1.36
N ALA A 3 -3.90 1.42 0.43
CA ALA A 3 -2.77 0.49 0.53
C ALA A 3 -1.78 0.84 1.65
N VAL A 4 -1.80 2.09 2.14
CA VAL A 4 -0.90 2.57 3.19
C VAL A 4 -1.53 2.35 4.57
N CYS A 5 -2.66 3.01 4.85
CA CYS A 5 -3.27 2.96 6.18
C CYS A 5 -4.31 1.84 6.36
N LEU A 6 -4.63 1.08 5.32
CA LEU A 6 -5.69 0.05 5.30
C LEU A 6 -7.10 0.59 5.59
N GLY A 7 -7.26 1.92 5.66
CA GLY A 7 -8.53 2.58 5.91
C GLY A 7 -9.50 2.50 4.74
N ARG A 8 -10.80 2.49 5.05
CA ARG A 8 -11.91 2.49 4.08
C ARG A 8 -12.66 3.82 4.01
N GLN A 9 -12.09 4.87 4.59
CA GLN A 9 -12.74 6.16 4.79
C GLN A 9 -13.10 6.81 3.44
N GLN A 10 -14.30 7.39 3.33
CA GLN A 10 -14.72 8.15 2.15
C GLN A 10 -13.94 9.48 2.08
N GLY A 11 -13.53 9.91 0.88
CA GLY A 11 -12.75 11.14 0.68
C GLY A 11 -11.26 11.03 1.03
N HIS A 12 -10.77 9.84 1.37
CA HIS A 12 -9.35 9.62 1.65
C HIS A 12 -8.52 9.59 0.36
N ASP A 13 -7.61 10.56 0.21
CA ASP A 13 -6.63 10.54 -0.89
C ASP A 13 -5.61 9.42 -0.68
N MET A 14 -5.85 8.29 -1.35
CA MET A 14 -5.00 7.11 -1.27
C MET A 14 -3.63 7.32 -1.91
N ARG A 15 -3.51 8.17 -2.94
CA ARG A 15 -2.25 8.41 -3.66
C ARG A 15 -1.34 9.34 -2.86
N GLY A 16 -1.93 10.26 -2.11
CA GLY A 16 -1.25 11.17 -1.19
C GLY A 16 -1.07 10.64 0.23
N CYS A 17 -1.53 9.42 0.54
CA CYS A 17 -1.54 8.93 1.92
C CYS A 17 -0.11 8.76 2.49
N GLN A 18 0.19 9.52 3.55
CA GLN A 18 1.44 9.48 4.33
C GLN A 18 1.20 9.00 5.77
N ALA A 19 0.13 8.24 6.02
CA ALA A 19 -0.19 7.80 7.37
C ALA A 19 0.93 6.91 7.93
N PRO A 20 1.45 7.17 9.14
CA PRO A 20 2.49 6.35 9.73
C PRO A 20 1.96 5.07 10.36
N LYS A 21 0.65 5.00 10.60
CA LYS A 21 -0.05 3.88 11.24
C LYS A 21 -1.29 3.45 10.45
N THR A 22 -1.76 2.24 10.73
CA THR A 22 -3.04 1.73 10.26
C THR A 22 -4.21 2.61 10.74
N TRP A 23 -5.37 2.47 10.10
CA TRP A 23 -6.56 3.29 10.34
C TRP A 23 -7.05 3.26 11.79
N ASP A 24 -6.80 2.16 12.51
CA ASP A 24 -7.12 1.94 13.92
C ASP A 24 -6.01 2.41 14.88
N LYS A 25 -4.88 2.91 14.33
CA LYS A 25 -3.69 3.38 15.05
C LYS A 25 -2.95 2.29 15.87
N HIS A 26 -3.30 1.01 15.69
CA HIS A 26 -2.65 -0.09 16.42
C HIS A 26 -1.28 -0.44 15.85
N TYR A 27 -1.14 -0.50 14.52
CA TYR A 27 0.06 -0.98 13.85
C TYR A 27 0.73 0.11 13.03
N ASN A 28 2.05 -0.02 12.83
CA ASN A 28 2.74 0.77 11.81
C ASN A 28 2.29 0.30 10.43
N THR A 29 2.26 1.21 9.45
CA THR A 29 1.94 0.82 8.08
C THR A 29 3.02 -0.06 7.48
N PHE A 30 2.61 -1.13 6.80
CA PHE A 30 3.52 -1.98 6.04
C PHE A 30 4.12 -1.25 4.85
N SER A 31 3.32 -0.40 4.19
CA SER A 31 3.73 0.34 3.00
C SER A 31 3.75 1.85 3.24
N LYS A 32 4.38 2.57 2.32
CA LYS A 32 4.38 4.04 2.23
C LYS A 32 4.55 4.44 0.76
N HIS A 33 4.32 5.72 0.47
CA HIS A 33 4.80 6.28 -0.79
C HIS A 33 6.27 6.72 -0.65
N SER A 34 7.08 6.44 -1.66
CA SER A 34 8.43 6.99 -1.78
C SER A 34 8.39 8.46 -2.18
N ALA A 35 9.54 9.14 -2.15
CA ALA A 35 9.65 10.53 -2.60
C ALA A 35 9.21 10.74 -4.06
N GLY A 36 9.31 9.70 -4.90
CA GLY A 36 8.82 9.70 -6.29
C GLY A 36 7.34 9.35 -6.44
N GLY A 37 6.59 9.16 -5.34
CA GLY A 37 5.17 8.81 -5.36
C GLY A 37 4.88 7.33 -5.64
N TYR A 38 5.90 6.47 -5.66
CA TYR A 38 5.71 5.03 -5.83
C TYR A 38 5.33 4.36 -4.52
N LEU A 39 4.40 3.41 -4.56
CA LEU A 39 4.08 2.58 -3.40
C LEU A 39 5.23 1.60 -3.14
N VAL A 40 5.77 1.61 -1.92
CA VAL A 40 6.88 0.73 -1.51
C VAL A 40 6.61 0.13 -0.13
N SER A 41 7.22 -1.01 0.16
CA SER A 41 7.32 -1.52 1.53
C SER A 41 8.09 -0.53 2.39
N ARG A 42 7.67 -0.39 3.63
CA ARG A 42 8.30 0.52 4.57
C ARG A 42 9.67 0.01 4.99
N GLU A 43 9.78 -1.31 5.15
CA GLU A 43 11.05 -2.01 5.32
C GLU A 43 11.72 -2.23 3.96
N GLY A 44 12.96 -1.78 3.80
CA GLY A 44 13.75 -2.00 2.58
C GLY A 44 13.37 -1.16 1.34
N ASN A 45 12.23 -0.45 1.33
CA ASN A 45 11.73 0.29 0.17
C ASN A 45 11.51 -0.58 -1.09
N ASN A 46 11.10 -1.84 -0.94
CA ASN A 46 10.80 -2.69 -2.08
C ASN A 46 9.52 -2.20 -2.78
N PRO A 47 9.50 -2.09 -4.12
CA PRO A 47 8.32 -1.64 -4.86
C PRO A 47 7.14 -2.58 -4.69
N LEU A 48 5.95 -1.99 -4.57
CA LEU A 48 4.67 -2.69 -4.48
C LEU A 48 3.79 -2.31 -5.66
N CYS A 49 3.08 -3.29 -6.22
CA CYS A 49 2.11 -3.04 -7.28
C CYS A 49 0.84 -2.43 -6.68
N LEU A 50 0.49 -1.22 -7.10
CA LEU A 50 -0.72 -0.54 -6.61
C LEU A 50 -1.99 -1.26 -7.04
N ASP A 51 -2.04 -1.80 -8.26
CA ASP A 51 -3.20 -2.54 -8.76
C ASP A 51 -3.40 -3.85 -7.99
N TRP A 52 -2.29 -4.49 -7.58
CA TRP A 52 -2.35 -5.66 -6.71
C TRP A 52 -3.00 -5.34 -5.35
N GLN A 53 -2.83 -4.13 -4.82
CA GLN A 53 -3.48 -3.73 -3.56
C GLN A 53 -4.98 -3.44 -3.70
N ARG A 54 -5.51 -3.37 -4.93
CA ARG A 54 -6.92 -3.14 -5.18
C ARG A 54 -7.69 -4.46 -5.09
N PRO A 55 -8.99 -4.43 -4.79
CA PRO A 55 -9.82 -5.65 -4.79
C PRO A 55 -9.83 -6.40 -6.13
N ALA A 56 -9.64 -5.69 -7.25
CA ALA A 56 -9.54 -6.30 -8.57
C ALA A 56 -8.21 -7.05 -8.78
N GLY A 57 -7.18 -6.76 -7.98
CA GLY A 57 -5.84 -7.30 -8.13
C GLY A 57 -5.11 -6.82 -9.37
N CYS A 58 -3.96 -7.45 -9.63
CA CYS A 58 -3.17 -7.29 -10.84
C CYS A 58 -2.99 -8.66 -11.51
N SER A 59 -3.24 -8.76 -12.81
CA SER A 59 -3.10 -10.00 -13.58
C SER A 59 -1.77 -10.12 -14.35
N SER A 60 -0.87 -9.14 -14.18
CA SER A 60 0.39 -9.10 -14.91
C SER A 60 1.45 -9.93 -14.20
N HIS A 61 1.97 -10.94 -14.88
CA HIS A 61 3.09 -11.75 -14.37
C HIS A 61 4.49 -11.11 -14.50
N ALA A 62 4.58 -9.93 -15.13
CA ALA A 62 5.86 -9.26 -15.35
C ALA A 62 6.52 -8.74 -14.05
N HIS A 63 5.80 -8.69 -12.94
CA HIS A 63 6.27 -8.11 -11.68
C HIS A 63 5.66 -8.82 -10.45
N ASP A 64 5.60 -10.14 -10.48
CA ASP A 64 5.04 -10.96 -9.39
C ASP A 64 5.74 -10.72 -8.05
N ASN A 65 7.02 -10.35 -8.07
CA ASN A 65 7.76 -9.96 -6.87
C ASN A 65 7.23 -8.67 -6.20
N HIS A 66 6.43 -7.85 -6.89
CA HIS A 66 5.78 -6.66 -6.34
C HIS A 66 4.34 -6.95 -5.85
N HIS A 67 3.84 -8.17 -6.02
CA HIS A 67 2.49 -8.60 -5.61
C HIS A 67 2.46 -9.02 -4.13
N LEU A 68 3.06 -8.20 -3.27
CA LEU A 68 3.00 -8.41 -1.83
C LEU A 68 1.82 -7.62 -1.23
N CYS A 69 0.99 -8.29 -0.43
CA CYS A 69 -0.18 -7.64 0.18
C CYS A 69 0.24 -6.75 1.37
N SER A 70 -0.15 -5.48 1.34
CA SER A 70 0.16 -4.50 2.40
C SER A 70 -0.63 -4.66 3.71
N GLY A 71 -1.64 -5.54 3.74
CA GLY A 71 -2.53 -5.69 4.90
C GLY A 71 -3.04 -7.11 5.15
N CYS A 72 -2.33 -8.13 4.65
CA CYS A 72 -2.71 -9.54 4.80
C CYS A 72 -1.89 -10.27 5.89
N GLY A 73 -1.24 -9.52 6.79
CA GLY A 73 -0.43 -10.04 7.90
C GLY A 73 -1.16 -9.94 9.23
#